data_AF-A0A0Q1BNZ5-F1
#
_entry.id   AF-A0A0Q1BNZ5-F1
#
_cell.length_a   1.000
_cell.length_b   1.000
_cell.length_c   1.000
_cell.angle_alpha   90.00
_cell.angle_beta   90.00
_cell.angle_gamma   90.00
#
_symmetry.space_group_name_H-M   'P 1'
#
loop_
_entity.id
_entity.type
_entity.pdbx_description
1 polymer ?
#
loop_
_entity_poly.entity_id
_entity_poly.type
_entity_poly.pdbx_seq_one_letter_code
_entity_poly.pdbx_strand_id
1 'polypeptide(L)'
;MTYFRLKLWFAVRVAFFSAVISFPTMASAMPQITLATFATFGIPIGILAYHYFYKPERFVFQNLGIRKRELYLFASVFIWIITIPLGTLVTLIYG
;
A
#
# COMPACT_ATOMS: atom_id res chain seq x y z
N MET A 1 -1.17 -19.44 -7.62
CA MET A 1 0.12 -19.02 -7.01
C MET A 1 1.15 -18.50 -8.03
N THR A 2 0.83 -18.41 -9.32
CA THR A 2 1.75 -17.87 -10.33
C THR A 2 1.98 -16.37 -10.13
N TYR A 3 3.24 -15.92 -10.16
CA TYR A 3 3.69 -14.53 -10.02
C TYR A 3 3.49 -13.85 -8.64
N PHE A 4 3.36 -14.62 -7.56
CA PHE A 4 3.20 -14.06 -6.21
C PHE A 4 4.31 -13.06 -5.84
N ARG A 5 5.58 -13.38 -6.12
CA ARG A 5 6.72 -12.48 -5.84
C ARG A 5 6.60 -11.12 -6.54
N LEU A 6 6.15 -11.12 -7.78
CA LEU A 6 5.93 -9.92 -8.58
C LEU A 6 4.75 -9.08 -8.04
N LYS A 7 3.66 -9.73 -7.64
CA LYS A 7 2.51 -9.06 -6.98
C LYS A 7 2.90 -8.48 -5.62
N LEU A 8 3.71 -9.20 -4.85
CA LEU A 8 4.27 -8.75 -3.57
C LEU A 8 5.18 -7.54 -3.77
N TRP A 9 6.06 -7.58 -4.76
CA TRP A 9 6.93 -6.46 -5.09
C TRP A 9 6.15 -5.18 -5.40
N PHE A 10 5.08 -5.29 -6.20
CA PHE A 10 4.17 -4.19 -6.47
C PHE A 10 3.53 -3.66 -5.17
N ALA A 11 2.98 -4.55 -4.33
CA ALA A 11 2.33 -4.16 -3.08
C ALA A 11 3.29 -3.44 -2.11
N VAL A 12 4.54 -3.92 -2.01
CA VAL A 12 5.58 -3.29 -1.19
C VAL A 12 5.89 -1.87 -1.67
N ARG A 13 5.96 -1.61 -2.98
CA ARG A 13 6.13 -0.25 -3.51
C ARG A 13 4.95 0.66 -3.14
N VAL A 14 3.72 0.16 -3.29
CA VAL A 14 2.52 0.94 -2.90
C VAL A 14 2.54 1.24 -1.40
N ALA A 15 2.90 0.26 -0.56
CA ALA A 15 3.05 0.44 0.88
C ALA A 15 4.16 1.44 1.24
N PHE A 16 5.27 1.45 0.51
CA PHE A 16 6.34 2.44 0.69
C PHE A 16 5.83 3.86 0.45
N PHE A 17 5.15 4.12 -0.68
CA PHE A 17 4.58 5.44 -0.94
C PHE A 17 3.49 5.81 0.07
N SER A 18 2.69 4.83 0.50
CA SER A 18 1.70 5.01 1.57
C SER A 18 2.36 5.47 2.87
N ALA A 19 3.50 4.86 3.23
CA ALA A 19 4.27 5.23 4.42
C ALA A 19 4.81 6.66 4.33
N VAL A 20 5.38 7.04 3.18
CA VAL A 20 5.91 8.39 2.93
C VAL A 20 4.83 9.46 3.13
N ILE A 21 3.60 9.21 2.66
CA ILE A 21 2.50 10.19 2.76
C ILE A 21 1.93 10.25 4.18
N SER A 22 1.99 9.14 4.92
CA SER A 22 1.61 9.10 6.33
C SER A 22 2.71 9.65 7.27
N PHE A 23 3.89 9.99 6.75
CA PHE A 23 5.01 10.47 7.57
C PHE A 23 4.71 11.78 8.32
N PRO A 24 4.05 12.80 7.72
CA PRO A 24 3.70 14.03 8.44
C PRO A 24 2.76 13.78 9.61
N THR A 25 1.75 12.92 9.46
CA THR A 25 0.81 12.60 10.54
C THR A 25 1.47 11.76 11.64
N MET A 26 2.44 10.91 11.27
CA MET A 26 3.31 10.20 12.21
C MET A 26 4.17 11.18 13.02
N ALA A 27 4.75 12.20 12.38
CA ALA A 27 5.52 13.25 13.04
C ALA A 27 4.67 14.10 14.01
N SER A 28 3.36 14.23 13.75
CA SER A 28 2.39 14.86 14.66
C SER A 28 1.94 13.97 15.82
N ALA A 29 2.52 12.78 16.00
CA ALA A 29 2.20 11.82 17.07
C ALA A 29 0.71 11.44 17.17
N MET A 30 0.01 11.38 16.03
CA MET A 30 -1.41 11.00 15.94
C MET A 30 -1.58 9.62 15.29
N PRO A 31 -1.29 8.51 16.00
CA PRO A 31 -1.16 7.18 15.40
C PRO A 31 -2.43 6.67 14.72
N GLN A 32 -3.61 7.02 15.24
CA GLN A 32 -4.90 6.68 14.63
C GLN A 32 -5.07 7.37 13.27
N ILE A 33 -4.72 8.65 13.18
CA ILE A 33 -4.78 9.44 11.95
C ILE A 33 -3.72 8.93 10.97
N THR A 34 -2.51 8.61 11.43
CA THR A 34 -1.45 8.01 10.60
C THR A 34 -1.92 6.74 9.92
N LEU A 35 -2.53 5.81 10.65
CA LEU A 35 -3.05 4.56 10.10
C LEU A 35 -4.21 4.79 9.12
N ALA A 36 -5.11 5.72 9.44
CA ALA A 36 -6.18 6.11 8.53
C ALA A 36 -5.60 6.69 7.23
N THR A 37 -4.64 7.61 7.31
CA THR A 37 -3.97 8.21 6.15
C THR A 37 -3.23 7.17 5.32
N PHE A 38 -2.51 6.25 5.98
CA PHE A 38 -1.78 5.17 5.33
C PHE A 38 -2.71 4.24 4.51
N ALA A 39 -3.84 3.82 5.05
CA ALA A 39 -4.76 2.91 4.35
C ALA A 39 -5.66 3.62 3.34
N THR A 40 -6.16 4.83 3.64
CA THR A 40 -7.16 5.49 2.78
C THR A 40 -6.54 6.33 1.67
N PHE A 41 -5.56 7.18 2.01
CA PHE A 41 -4.88 8.05 1.03
C PHE A 41 -3.61 7.40 0.47
N GLY A 42 -2.93 6.58 1.27
CA GLY A 42 -1.72 5.90 0.84
C GLY A 42 -1.94 4.94 -0.33
N ILE A 43 -3.02 4.15 -0.33
CA ILE A 43 -3.35 3.22 -1.43
C ILE A 43 -3.47 3.93 -2.78
N PRO A 44 -4.39 4.91 -2.98
CA PRO A 44 -4.54 5.57 -4.27
C PRO A 44 -3.29 6.33 -4.70
N ILE A 45 -2.61 7.01 -3.77
CA ILE A 45 -1.41 7.77 -4.12
C ILE A 45 -0.24 6.83 -4.43
N GLY A 46 -0.08 5.72 -3.71
CA GLY A 46 0.94 4.72 -4.00
C GLY A 46 0.72 4.03 -5.34
N ILE A 47 -0.53 3.78 -5.73
CA ILE A 47 -0.87 3.28 -7.08
C ILE A 47 -0.54 4.33 -8.15
N LEU A 48 -0.85 5.61 -7.91
CA LEU A 48 -0.53 6.71 -8.82
C LEU A 48 0.99 6.87 -8.96
N ALA A 49 1.72 6.95 -7.85
CA ALA A 49 3.18 7.04 -7.83
C ALA A 49 3.80 5.86 -8.59
N TYR A 50 3.30 4.65 -8.40
CA TYR A 50 3.73 3.50 -9.19
C TYR A 50 3.52 3.72 -10.70
N HIS A 51 2.36 4.26 -11.10
CA HIS A 51 2.05 4.53 -12.50
C HIS A 51 3.00 5.55 -13.14
N TYR A 52 3.41 6.58 -12.37
CA TYR A 52 4.30 7.62 -12.87
C TYR A 52 5.76 7.18 -12.90
N PHE A 53 6.25 6.54 -11.84
CA PHE A 53 7.68 6.22 -11.67
C PHE A 53 8.10 4.85 -12.23
N TYR A 54 7.18 3.87 -12.32
CA TYR A 54 7.50 2.48 -12.68
C TYR A 54 6.79 2.01 -13.95
N LYS A 55 6.74 2.88 -14.97
CA LYS A 55 6.19 2.55 -16.30
C LYS A 55 6.79 1.27 -16.90
N PRO A 56 8.11 1.02 -16.87
CA PRO A 56 8.70 -0.20 -17.43
C PRO A 56 8.16 -1.48 -16.78
N GLU A 57 8.05 -1.50 -15.45
CA GLU A 57 7.54 -2.66 -14.70
C GLU A 57 6.08 -2.95 -15.09
N ARG A 58 5.27 -1.92 -15.32
CA ARG A 58 3.88 -2.08 -15.77
C ARG A 58 3.77 -2.86 -17.09
N PHE A 59 4.69 -2.63 -18.04
CA PHE A 59 4.71 -3.40 -19.29
C PHE A 59 5.09 -4.87 -19.05
N VAL A 60 5.99 -5.15 -18.11
CA VAL A 60 6.31 -6.53 -17.70
C VAL A 60 5.07 -7.25 -17.17
N PHE A 61 4.31 -6.61 -16.28
CA PHE A 61 3.07 -7.20 -15.76
C PHE A 61 2.03 -7.46 -16.86
N GLN A 62 1.91 -6.55 -17.84
CA GLN A 62 1.00 -6.72 -18.98
C GLN A 62 1.44 -7.85 -19.91
N ASN A 63 2.74 -7.97 -20.19
CA ASN A 63 3.30 -9.04 -21.03
C ASN A 63 3.13 -10.42 -20.38
N LEU A 64 3.13 -10.50 -19.04
CA LEU A 64 2.84 -11.71 -18.29
C LEU A 64 1.33 -12.02 -18.15
N GLY A 65 0.46 -11.21 -18.75
CA GLY A 65 -0.99 -11.38 -18.70
C GLY A 65 -1.62 -11.03 -17.35
N ILE A 66 -0.90 -10.34 -16.46
CA ILE A 66 -1.41 -9.98 -15.13
C ILE A 66 -2.34 -8.77 -15.25
N ARG A 67 -3.60 -8.95 -14.83
CA ARG A 67 -4.60 -7.89 -14.87
C ARG A 67 -4.30 -6.79 -13.85
N LYS A 68 -4.43 -5.52 -14.25
CA LYS A 68 -4.25 -4.35 -13.37
C LYS A 68 -5.12 -4.44 -12.10
N ARG A 69 -6.38 -4.88 -12.24
CA ARG A 69 -7.31 -5.08 -11.13
C ARG A 69 -6.78 -6.07 -10.09
N GLU A 70 -6.12 -7.14 -10.52
CA GLU A 70 -5.53 -8.11 -9.59
C GLU A 70 -4.39 -7.50 -8.78
N LEU A 71 -3.54 -6.66 -9.41
CA LEU A 71 -2.47 -5.97 -8.70
C LEU A 71 -3.01 -4.98 -7.66
N TYR A 72 -4.01 -4.18 -8.03
CA TYR A 72 -4.61 -3.20 -7.12
C TYR A 72 -5.32 -3.88 -5.96
N LEU A 73 -6.11 -4.92 -6.21
CA LEU A 73 -6.73 -5.70 -5.14
C LEU A 73 -5.69 -6.34 -4.23
N PHE A 74 -4.62 -6.91 -4.80
CA PHE A 74 -3.55 -7.52 -4.00
C PHE A 74 -2.85 -6.49 -3.11
N ALA A 75 -2.53 -5.30 -3.62
CA ALA A 75 -1.92 -4.22 -2.84
C ALA A 75 -2.86 -3.68 -1.75
N SER A 76 -4.16 -3.51 -2.06
CA SER A 76 -5.14 -3.09 -1.06
C SER A 76 -5.27 -4.12 0.06
N VAL A 77 -5.41 -5.40 -0.27
CA VAL A 77 -5.49 -6.48 0.73
C VAL A 77 -4.20 -6.54 1.56
N PHE A 78 -3.04 -6.42 0.94
CA PHE A 78 -1.76 -6.39 1.64
C PHE A 78 -1.67 -5.23 2.64
N ILE A 79 -2.08 -4.03 2.25
CA ILE A 79 -2.08 -2.86 3.12
C ILE A 79 -3.06 -3.06 4.29
N TRP A 80 -4.27 -3.54 4.03
CA TRP A 80 -5.25 -3.82 5.10
C TRP A 80 -4.79 -4.91 6.07
N ILE A 81 -4.10 -5.96 5.60
CA ILE A 81 -3.51 -7.00 6.46
C ILE A 81 -2.50 -6.40 7.44
N ILE A 82 -1.80 -5.32 7.07
CA ILE A 82 -0.87 -4.60 7.94
C ILE A 82 -1.61 -3.60 8.83
N THR A 83 -2.56 -2.86 8.26
CA THR A 83 -3.26 -1.77 8.97
C THR A 83 -4.22 -2.29 10.04
N ILE A 84 -4.90 -3.42 9.85
CA ILE A 84 -5.86 -3.94 10.84
C ILE A 84 -5.17 -4.29 12.16
N PRO A 85 -4.11 -5.14 12.20
CA PRO A 85 -3.41 -5.45 13.44
C PRO A 85 -2.83 -4.21 14.13
N LEU A 86 -2.23 -3.30 13.35
CA LEU A 86 -1.70 -2.05 13.90
C LEU A 86 -2.80 -1.14 14.45
N GLY A 87 -3.95 -1.07 13.77
CA GLY A 87 -5.13 -0.35 14.25
C GLY A 87 -5.63 -0.92 15.57
N THR A 88 -5.76 -2.24 15.68
CA THR A 88 -6.16 -2.88 16.93
C THR A 88 -5.19 -2.62 18.07
N LEU A 89 -3.88 -2.66 17.80
CA LEU A 89 -2.85 -2.34 18.80
C LEU A 89 -2.94 -0.88 19.26
N VAL A 90 -3.08 0.06 18.33
CA VAL A 90 -3.22 1.48 18.66
C VAL A 90 -4.48 1.75 19.49
N THR A 91 -5.60 1.12 19.15
CA THR A 91 -6.85 1.25 19.94
C THR A 91 -6.70 0.65 21.34
N LEU A 92 -5.96 -0.45 21.52
CA LEU A 92 -5.73 -1.03 22.86
C LEU A 92 -4.80 -0.18 23.74
N ILE A 93 -3.89 0.58 23.14
CA ILE A 93 -2.91 1.41 23.88
C ILE A 93 -3.51 2.80 24.20
N TYR A 94 -4.27 3.38 23.28
CA TYR A 94 -4.74 4.77 23.33
C TYR A 94 -6.26 4.94 23.42
N GLY A 95 -7.03 3.85 23.35
CA GLY A 95 -8.49 3.84 23.56
C GLY A 95 -8.85 3.43 24.98
#